data_AF-A0A7L4HPW7-F1
#
_entry.id   AF-A0A7L4HPW7-F1
#
_cell.length_a   1.000
_cell.length_b   1.000
_cell.length_c   1.000
_cell.angle_alpha   90.00
_cell.angle_beta   90.00
_cell.angle_gamma   90.00
#
_symmetry.space_group_name_H-M   'P 1'
#
loop_
_entity.id
_entity.type
_entity.pdbx_description
1 polymer ?
#
loop_
_entity_poly.entity_id
_entity_poly.type
_entity_poly.pdbx_seq_one_letter_code
_entity_poly.pdbx_strand_id
1 'polypeptide(L)'
;KQHFHDGRKAQQHLETCWKQLEASKRRFERDCKEADRAQQYFEKMDADINVTKADVEKARQQAQLRHQMAEDSKAEYSSTLQKFNSEQHDHYYTHIPNIFQKIQEMEERRIVRIGESMKTFAEVDRQVIPIIGKCLDEITKAAESIDHKNDSQLVIEAFKSGFEPPGDIDFEDFTQPMKRTVSESSLSNSRGDGKSELKFGGKSKGKLWPFIKKNKLMSLLTSPHQPPPPPPASASPSAVPNGPQSPKQQKEPLSHRFNEFMTSKPKIHCFRSLKRGGAGPEDFSNLPPEQRRKKLQQKVDELNKDIQKEMDQR
;
A
#
# COMPACT_ATOMS: atom_id res chain seq x y z
N LYS A 1 12.63 -4.67 15.58
CA LYS A 1 12.29 -4.32 17.00
C LYS A 1 13.36 -4.79 17.97
N GLN A 2 13.76 -6.07 17.94
CA GLN A 2 14.81 -6.61 18.81
C GLN A 2 16.15 -5.85 18.71
N HIS A 3 16.69 -5.64 17.50
CA HIS A 3 17.98 -4.96 17.33
C HIS A 3 18.03 -3.54 17.90
N PHE A 4 16.92 -2.79 17.83
CA PHE A 4 16.81 -1.48 18.48
C PHE A 4 16.73 -1.57 20.01
N HIS A 5 16.16 -2.66 20.55
CA HIS A 5 16.19 -2.91 21.98
C HIS A 5 17.62 -3.24 22.45
N ASP A 6 18.35 -4.07 21.69
CA ASP A 6 19.77 -4.35 21.96
C ASP A 6 20.60 -3.04 21.94
N GLY A 7 20.32 -2.15 20.99
CA GLY A 7 20.88 -0.79 20.92
C GLY A 7 20.63 0.03 22.19
N ARG A 8 19.38 0.12 22.64
CA ARG A 8 19.03 0.82 23.89
C ARG A 8 19.71 0.20 25.11
N LYS A 9 19.78 -1.14 25.17
CA LYS A 9 20.44 -1.85 26.27
C LYS A 9 21.94 -1.50 26.32
N ALA A 10 22.62 -1.48 25.18
CA ALA A 10 24.03 -1.09 25.09
C ALA A 10 24.26 0.38 25.52
N GLN A 11 23.36 1.29 25.14
CA GLN A 11 23.41 2.70 25.55
C GLN A 11 23.19 2.88 27.06
N GLN A 12 22.17 2.22 27.60
CA GLN A 12 21.88 2.26 29.04
C GLN A 12 23.05 1.71 29.86
N HIS A 13 23.69 0.64 29.39
CA HIS A 13 24.86 0.09 30.05
C HIS A 13 26.00 1.10 30.13
N LEU A 14 26.37 1.73 29.00
CA LEU A 14 27.43 2.74 28.98
C LEU A 14 27.09 3.95 29.85
N GLU A 15 25.82 4.37 29.86
CA GLU A 15 25.34 5.46 30.73
C GLU A 15 25.46 5.11 32.22
N THR A 16 25.18 3.86 32.60
CA THR A 16 25.39 3.38 33.97
C THR A 16 26.87 3.41 34.35
N CYS A 17 27.77 2.96 33.47
CA CYS A 17 29.22 3.03 33.69
C CYS A 17 29.70 4.48 33.83
N TRP A 18 29.17 5.40 33.01
CA TRP A 18 29.47 6.83 33.13
C TRP A 18 29.03 7.41 34.48
N LYS A 19 27.83 7.08 34.95
CA LYS A 19 27.34 7.52 36.27
C LYS A 19 28.21 7.02 37.41
N GLN A 20 28.71 5.78 37.33
CA GLN A 20 29.66 5.22 38.31
C GLN A 20 30.99 5.99 38.30
N LEU A 21 31.54 6.25 37.11
CA LEU A 21 32.76 7.06 36.96
C LEU A 21 32.59 8.44 37.60
N GLU A 22 31.50 9.13 37.26
CA GLU A 22 31.25 10.48 37.75
C GLU A 22 31.03 10.51 39.27
N ALA A 23 30.39 9.48 39.85
CA ALA A 23 30.27 9.34 41.29
C ALA A 23 31.63 9.13 41.98
N SER A 24 32.48 8.25 41.45
CA SER A 24 33.82 7.99 42.00
C SER A 24 34.72 9.22 41.92
N LYS A 25 34.66 9.97 40.81
CA LYS A 25 35.38 11.23 40.62
C LYS A 25 34.98 12.27 41.67
N ARG A 26 33.67 12.48 41.85
CA ARG A 26 33.15 13.43 42.86
C ARG A 26 33.51 13.03 44.29
N ARG A 27 33.59 11.72 44.57
CA ARG A 27 34.06 11.23 45.86
C ARG A 27 35.53 11.62 46.08
N PHE A 28 36.40 11.31 45.12
CA PHE A 28 37.82 11.66 45.18
C PHE A 28 38.02 13.17 45.34
N GLU A 29 37.29 14.01 44.58
CA GLU A 29 37.36 15.48 44.72
C GLU A 29 36.98 15.97 46.13
N ARG A 30 36.00 15.33 46.78
CA ARG A 30 35.62 15.68 48.15
C ARG A 30 36.67 15.24 49.17
N ASP A 31 37.15 14.00 49.05
CA ASP A 31 38.11 13.42 50.00
C ASP A 31 39.44 14.21 49.94
N CYS A 32 39.89 14.66 48.75
CA CYS A 32 41.03 15.58 48.61
C CYS A 32 40.82 16.91 49.35
N LYS A 33 39.66 17.56 49.16
CA LYS A 33 39.35 18.82 49.86
C LYS A 33 39.27 18.64 51.39
N GLU A 34 38.90 17.46 51.86
CA GLU A 34 38.92 17.13 53.28
C GLU A 34 40.33 16.89 53.81
N ALA A 35 41.17 16.20 53.04
CA ALA A 35 42.58 16.02 53.36
C ALA A 35 43.31 17.37 53.45
N ASP A 36 43.14 18.26 52.46
CA ASP A 36 43.75 19.59 52.45
C ASP A 36 43.32 20.42 53.65
N ARG A 37 42.03 20.39 54.01
CA ARG A 37 41.51 21.11 55.19
C ARG A 37 42.08 20.55 56.50
N ALA A 38 42.17 19.24 56.63
CA ALA A 38 42.73 18.61 57.83
C ALA A 38 44.24 18.88 57.95
N GLN A 39 44.95 18.89 56.83
CA GLN A 39 46.38 19.22 56.75
C GLN A 39 46.64 20.67 57.17
N GLN A 40 45.88 21.64 56.62
CA GLN A 40 45.99 23.04 57.03
C GLN A 40 45.65 23.26 58.51
N TYR A 41 44.71 22.47 59.07
CA TYR A 41 44.39 22.55 60.49
C TYR A 41 45.53 22.02 61.36
N PHE A 42 46.13 20.88 60.98
CA PHE A 42 47.31 20.35 61.64
C PHE A 42 48.47 21.36 61.61
N GLU A 43 48.79 21.94 60.44
CA GLU A 43 49.86 22.94 60.31
C GLU A 43 49.63 24.18 61.18
N LYS A 44 48.38 24.63 61.31
CA LYS A 44 48.02 25.72 62.22
C LYS A 44 48.20 25.36 63.68
N MET A 45 47.80 24.15 64.09
CA MET A 45 47.96 23.68 65.46
C MET A 45 49.43 23.48 65.84
N ASP A 46 50.23 22.94 64.92
CA ASP A 46 51.67 22.69 65.13
C ASP A 46 52.47 24.01 65.26
N ALA A 47 52.03 25.07 64.56
CA ALA A 47 52.64 26.39 64.64
C ALA A 47 52.19 27.23 65.86
N ASP A 48 51.11 26.85 66.55
CA ASP A 48 50.58 27.60 67.70
C ASP A 48 51.25 27.17 69.01
N ILE A 49 52.08 28.06 69.55
CA ILE A 49 52.84 27.87 70.79
C ILE A 49 51.91 27.64 72.01
N ASN A 50 50.64 28.04 71.92
CA ASN A 50 49.67 27.92 73.01
C ASN A 50 48.92 26.58 73.01
N VAL A 51 49.09 25.74 71.99
CA VAL A 51 48.38 24.46 71.84
C VAL A 51 49.20 23.32 72.47
N THR A 52 48.51 22.35 73.07
CA THR A 52 49.20 21.22 73.72
C THR A 52 49.74 20.24 72.69
N LYS A 53 50.85 19.55 73.02
CA LYS A 53 51.41 18.47 72.17
C LYS A 53 50.39 17.36 71.88
N ALA A 54 49.47 17.10 72.80
CA ALA A 54 48.43 16.09 72.61
C ALA A 54 47.41 16.53 71.54
N ASP A 55 47.03 17.81 71.53
CA ASP A 55 46.11 18.36 70.53
C ASP A 55 46.75 18.42 69.13
N VAL A 56 48.05 18.77 69.05
CA VAL A 56 48.82 18.71 67.81
C VAL A 56 48.87 17.28 67.25
N GLU A 57 49.19 16.30 68.09
CA GLU A 57 49.26 14.90 67.66
C GLU A 57 47.88 14.37 67.23
N LYS A 58 46.81 14.78 67.90
CA LYS A 58 45.43 14.47 67.48
C LYS A 58 45.12 15.06 66.10
N ALA A 59 45.50 16.32 65.86
CA ALA A 59 45.32 16.96 64.55
C ALA A 59 46.13 16.25 63.46
N ARG A 60 47.36 15.81 63.77
CA ARG A 60 48.23 15.03 62.87
C ARG A 60 47.61 13.70 62.47
N GLN A 61 47.11 12.92 63.43
CA GLN A 61 46.45 11.65 63.17
C GLN A 61 45.20 11.85 62.31
N GLN A 62 44.43 12.91 62.55
CA GLN A 62 43.27 13.24 61.74
C GLN A 62 43.65 13.62 60.30
N ALA A 63 44.73 14.39 60.10
CA ALA A 63 45.24 14.73 58.78
C ALA A 63 45.71 13.50 58.00
N GLN A 64 46.49 12.62 58.65
CA GLN A 64 46.94 11.35 58.06
C GLN A 64 45.77 10.45 57.66
N LEU A 65 44.74 10.34 58.52
CA LEU A 65 43.54 9.57 58.20
C LEU A 65 42.82 10.12 56.96
N ARG A 66 42.64 11.44 56.85
CA ARG A 66 42.00 12.03 55.66
C ARG A 66 42.85 11.86 54.40
N HIS A 67 44.18 11.92 54.53
CA HIS A 67 45.07 11.67 53.41
C HIS A 67 44.95 10.23 52.91
N GLN A 68 44.88 9.24 53.81
CA GLN A 68 44.64 7.85 53.42
C GLN A 68 43.30 7.68 52.70
N MET A 69 42.22 8.30 53.19
CA MET A 69 40.91 8.27 52.52
C MET A 69 40.94 8.89 51.12
N ALA A 70 41.73 9.95 50.91
CA ALA A 70 41.93 10.56 49.60
C ALA A 70 42.70 9.63 48.65
N GLU A 71 43.73 8.94 49.12
CA GLU A 71 44.46 7.96 48.29
C GLU A 71 43.61 6.72 47.98
N ASP A 72 42.78 6.24 48.91
CA ASP A 72 41.86 5.13 48.65
C ASP A 72 40.82 5.51 47.57
N SER A 73 40.21 6.70 47.68
CA SER A 73 39.25 7.19 46.69
C SER A 73 39.87 7.51 45.32
N LYS A 74 41.15 7.90 45.29
CA LYS A 74 41.94 8.05 44.06
C LYS A 74 42.14 6.74 43.33
N ALA A 75 42.49 5.68 44.06
CA ALA A 75 42.65 4.33 43.51
C ALA A 75 41.32 3.82 42.93
N GLU A 76 40.21 4.03 43.65
CA GLU A 76 38.87 3.68 43.19
C GLU A 76 38.47 4.44 41.92
N TYR A 77 38.70 5.76 41.88
CA TYR A 77 38.45 6.57 40.69
C TYR A 77 39.30 6.11 39.50
N SER A 78 40.60 5.85 39.71
CA SER A 78 41.51 5.38 38.66
C SER A 78 41.06 4.05 38.06
N SER A 79 40.70 3.08 38.90
CA SER A 79 40.18 1.79 38.47
C SER A 79 38.86 1.93 37.69
N THR A 80 37.93 2.74 38.20
CA THR A 80 36.63 2.99 37.54
C THR A 80 36.81 3.70 36.19
N LEU A 81 37.79 4.60 36.08
CA LEU A 81 38.12 5.30 34.84
C LEU A 81 38.70 4.34 33.78
N GLN A 82 39.64 3.47 34.17
CA GLN A 82 40.18 2.47 33.25
C GLN A 82 39.08 1.54 32.73
N LYS A 83 38.21 1.07 33.63
CA LYS A 83 37.05 0.26 33.26
C LYS A 83 36.13 1.00 32.29
N PHE A 84 35.74 2.24 32.61
CA PHE A 84 34.87 3.03 31.74
C PHE A 84 35.47 3.24 30.34
N ASN A 85 36.77 3.51 30.23
CA ASN A 85 37.43 3.69 28.94
C ASN A 85 37.40 2.40 28.10
N SER A 86 37.58 1.23 28.74
CA SER A 86 37.43 -0.07 28.06
C SER A 86 36.00 -0.28 27.56
N GLU A 87 35.00 -0.08 28.44
CA GLU A 87 33.58 -0.24 28.08
C GLU A 87 33.15 0.75 27.00
N GLN A 88 33.66 1.98 27.03
CA GLN A 88 33.42 2.98 25.99
C GLN A 88 34.02 2.54 24.65
N HIS A 89 35.25 2.02 24.67
CA HIS A 89 35.89 1.51 23.47
C HIS A 89 35.06 0.36 22.87
N ASP A 90 34.72 -0.65 23.67
CA ASP A 90 33.91 -1.78 23.22
C ASP A 90 32.54 -1.35 22.73
N HIS A 91 31.91 -0.36 23.38
CA HIS A 91 30.65 0.20 22.92
C HIS A 91 30.72 0.73 21.48
N TYR A 92 31.71 1.55 21.17
CA TYR A 92 31.80 2.20 19.86
C TYR A 92 32.46 1.36 18.78
N TYR A 93 33.42 0.51 19.13
CA TYR A 93 34.19 -0.28 18.17
C TYR A 93 33.66 -1.71 18.00
N THR A 94 32.84 -2.20 18.93
CA THR A 94 32.31 -3.57 18.88
C THR A 94 30.78 -3.59 18.93
N HIS A 95 30.15 -3.06 19.97
CA HIS A 95 28.71 -3.25 20.17
C HIS A 95 27.85 -2.49 19.15
N ILE A 96 28.09 -1.19 18.96
CA ILE A 96 27.32 -0.38 18.02
C ILE A 96 27.47 -0.87 16.57
N PRO A 97 28.69 -1.12 16.04
CA PRO A 97 28.86 -1.66 14.69
C PRO A 97 28.09 -2.98 14.47
N ASN A 98 28.18 -3.92 15.42
CA ASN A 98 27.47 -5.20 15.33
C ASN A 98 25.94 -5.03 15.33
N ILE A 99 25.41 -4.11 16.14
CA ILE A 99 23.97 -3.82 16.18
C ILE A 99 23.52 -3.18 14.86
N PHE A 100 24.30 -2.24 14.33
CA PHE A 100 24.01 -1.55 13.08
C PHE A 100 24.08 -2.47 11.88
N GLN A 101 25.06 -3.37 11.84
CA GLN A 101 25.15 -4.39 10.81
C GLN A 101 23.88 -5.26 10.77
N LYS A 102 23.40 -5.72 11.94
CA LYS A 102 22.15 -6.50 12.02
C LYS A 102 20.92 -5.70 11.57
N ILE A 103 20.87 -4.40 11.86
CA ILE A 103 19.78 -3.51 11.39
C ILE A 103 19.87 -3.33 9.87
N GLN A 104 21.07 -3.11 9.34
CA GLN A 104 21.32 -2.96 7.92
C GLN A 104 20.90 -4.21 7.15
N GLU A 105 21.36 -5.40 7.56
CA GLU A 105 20.98 -6.67 6.93
C GLU A 105 19.46 -6.90 6.97
N MET A 106 18.80 -6.52 8.07
CA MET A 106 17.35 -6.61 8.19
C MET A 106 16.64 -5.68 7.21
N GLU A 107 17.15 -4.46 7.02
CA GLU A 107 16.60 -3.51 6.06
C GLU A 107 16.88 -3.91 4.61
N GLU A 108 18.07 -4.41 4.29
CA GLU A 108 18.41 -4.94 2.97
C GLU A 108 17.47 -6.09 2.59
N ARG A 109 17.22 -7.05 3.50
CA ARG A 109 16.23 -8.12 3.28
C ARG A 109 14.83 -7.58 3.00
N ARG A 110 14.41 -6.52 3.71
CA ARG A 110 13.12 -5.87 3.48
C ARG A 110 13.05 -5.24 2.09
N ILE A 111 14.10 -4.53 1.68
CA ILE A 111 14.20 -3.88 0.37
C ILE A 111 14.13 -4.93 -0.75
N VAL A 112 14.93 -6.00 -0.64
CA VAL A 112 14.91 -7.12 -1.60
C VAL A 112 13.50 -7.70 -1.71
N ARG A 113 12.84 -7.95 -0.58
CA ARG A 113 11.48 -8.52 -0.56
C ARG A 113 10.45 -7.62 -1.24
N ILE A 114 10.60 -6.31 -1.14
CA ILE A 114 9.74 -5.36 -1.87
C ILE A 114 9.97 -5.49 -3.38
N GLY A 115 11.24 -5.53 -3.81
CA GLY A 115 11.58 -5.73 -5.22
C GLY A 115 11.01 -7.04 -5.79
N GLU A 116 11.15 -8.14 -5.04
CA GLU A 116 10.54 -9.44 -5.39
C GLU A 116 9.02 -9.31 -5.55
N SER A 117 8.36 -8.65 -4.60
CA SER A 117 6.89 -8.50 -4.61
C SER A 117 6.42 -7.68 -5.82
N MET A 118 7.14 -6.63 -6.20
CA MET A 118 6.83 -5.82 -7.38
C MET A 118 7.05 -6.60 -8.68
N LYS A 119 8.12 -7.41 -8.74
CA LYS A 119 8.38 -8.29 -9.87
C LYS A 119 7.25 -9.31 -10.04
N THR A 120 6.88 -10.01 -8.96
CA THR A 120 5.79 -10.99 -8.98
C THR A 120 4.47 -10.34 -9.37
N PHE A 121 4.17 -9.13 -8.89
CA PHE A 121 2.99 -8.38 -9.31
C PHE A 121 2.95 -8.19 -10.83
N ALA A 122 4.03 -7.70 -11.43
CA ALA A 122 4.12 -7.50 -12.88
C ALA A 122 4.08 -8.83 -13.67
N GLU A 123 4.60 -9.92 -13.10
CA GLU A 123 4.49 -11.26 -13.68
C GLU A 123 3.05 -11.77 -13.70
N VAL A 124 2.30 -11.57 -12.61
CA VAL A 124 0.88 -11.91 -12.53
C VAL A 124 0.07 -11.10 -13.54
N ASP A 125 0.28 -9.79 -13.61
CA ASP A 125 -0.40 -8.93 -14.59
C ASP A 125 -0.12 -9.38 -16.03
N ARG A 126 1.11 -9.84 -16.33
CA ARG A 126 1.47 -10.32 -17.67
C ARG A 126 0.69 -11.60 -18.07
N GLN A 127 0.21 -12.39 -17.12
CA GLN A 127 -0.54 -13.62 -17.41
C GLN A 127 -1.90 -13.36 -18.08
N VAL A 128 -2.45 -12.15 -17.97
CA VAL A 128 -3.74 -11.81 -18.61
C VAL A 128 -3.59 -11.48 -20.09
N ILE A 129 -2.38 -11.11 -20.53
CA ILE A 129 -2.13 -10.68 -21.92
C ILE A 129 -2.52 -11.75 -22.94
N PRO A 130 -2.15 -13.04 -22.81
CA PRO A 130 -2.56 -14.07 -23.76
C PRO A 130 -4.09 -14.27 -23.81
N ILE A 131 -4.78 -14.07 -22.68
CA ILE A 131 -6.25 -14.20 -22.61
C ILE A 131 -6.89 -13.04 -23.38
N ILE A 132 -6.41 -11.81 -23.15
CA ILE A 132 -6.86 -10.64 -23.91
C ILE A 132 -6.61 -10.87 -25.40
N GLY A 133 -5.42 -11.35 -25.78
CA GLY A 133 -5.09 -11.70 -27.17
C GLY A 133 -6.11 -12.67 -27.77
N LYS A 134 -6.37 -13.79 -27.09
CA LYS A 134 -7.34 -14.79 -27.53
C LYS A 134 -8.76 -14.21 -27.67
N CYS A 135 -9.20 -13.38 -26.74
CA CYS A 135 -10.50 -12.72 -26.83
C CYS A 135 -10.60 -11.82 -28.07
N LEU A 136 -9.56 -11.05 -28.35
CA LEU A 136 -9.50 -10.18 -29.53
C LEU A 136 -9.48 -11.00 -30.83
N ASP A 137 -8.73 -12.10 -30.87
CA ASP A 137 -8.67 -13.00 -32.03
C ASP A 137 -10.04 -13.61 -32.34
N GLU A 138 -10.79 -14.08 -31.34
CA GLU A 138 -12.13 -14.64 -31.54
C GLU A 138 -13.17 -13.58 -31.96
N ILE A 139 -13.04 -12.33 -31.50
CA ILE A 139 -13.88 -11.22 -31.99
C ILE A 139 -13.61 -10.99 -33.49
N THR A 140 -12.33 -10.93 -33.88
CA THR A 140 -11.93 -10.79 -35.29
C THR A 140 -12.51 -11.92 -36.13
N LYS A 141 -12.33 -13.16 -35.69
CA LYS A 141 -12.84 -14.35 -36.40
C LYS A 141 -14.36 -14.35 -36.52
N ALA A 142 -15.08 -13.95 -35.48
CA ALA A 142 -16.54 -13.85 -35.52
C ALA A 142 -16.98 -12.80 -36.55
N ALA A 143 -16.31 -11.64 -36.60
CA ALA A 143 -16.59 -10.61 -37.60
C ALA A 143 -16.28 -11.09 -39.03
N GLU A 144 -15.16 -11.81 -39.22
CA GLU A 144 -14.78 -12.40 -40.51
C GLU A 144 -15.74 -13.51 -40.98
N SER A 145 -16.46 -14.16 -40.05
CA SER A 145 -17.44 -15.19 -40.37
C SER A 145 -18.80 -14.67 -40.86
N ILE A 146 -19.02 -13.35 -40.88
CA ILE A 146 -20.26 -12.75 -41.36
C ILE A 146 -20.36 -12.93 -42.88
N ASP A 147 -21.39 -13.65 -43.34
CA ASP A 147 -21.66 -13.88 -44.75
C ASP A 147 -23.02 -13.29 -45.16
N HIS A 148 -22.97 -12.04 -45.63
CA HIS A 148 -24.14 -11.29 -46.09
C HIS A 148 -24.93 -11.98 -47.23
N LYS A 149 -24.27 -12.78 -48.09
CA LYS A 149 -24.95 -13.47 -49.18
C LYS A 149 -25.71 -14.67 -48.66
N ASN A 150 -25.07 -15.47 -47.82
CA ASN A 150 -25.72 -16.61 -47.18
C ASN A 150 -26.89 -16.16 -46.30
N ASP A 151 -26.71 -15.09 -45.51
CA ASP A 151 -27.78 -14.55 -44.67
C ASP A 151 -28.99 -14.09 -45.51
N SER A 152 -28.74 -13.41 -46.63
CA SER A 152 -29.82 -12.99 -47.55
C SER A 152 -30.54 -14.19 -48.18
N GLN A 153 -29.80 -15.24 -48.52
CA GLN A 153 -30.36 -16.47 -49.08
C GLN A 153 -31.25 -17.20 -48.06
N LEU A 154 -30.82 -17.28 -46.79
CA LEU A 154 -31.64 -17.86 -45.71
C LEU A 154 -32.97 -17.11 -45.54
N VAL A 155 -32.98 -15.79 -45.70
CA VAL A 155 -34.23 -15.00 -45.68
C VAL A 155 -35.13 -15.38 -46.85
N ILE A 156 -34.59 -15.45 -48.07
CA ILE A 156 -35.38 -15.87 -49.24
C ILE A 156 -35.94 -17.27 -49.01
N GLU A 157 -35.15 -18.21 -48.50
CA GLU A 157 -35.61 -19.57 -48.25
C GLU A 157 -36.69 -19.66 -47.16
N ALA A 158 -36.58 -18.85 -46.11
CA ALA A 158 -37.55 -18.79 -45.03
C ALA A 158 -38.89 -18.16 -45.47
N PHE A 159 -38.88 -17.23 -46.42
CA PHE A 159 -40.04 -16.41 -46.78
C PHE A 159 -40.52 -16.54 -48.22
N LYS A 160 -39.83 -17.31 -49.09
CA LYS A 160 -40.30 -17.57 -50.45
C LYS A 160 -41.69 -18.20 -50.36
N SER A 161 -42.65 -17.54 -50.99
CA SER A 161 -44.06 -17.94 -50.91
C SER A 161 -44.40 -19.11 -51.82
N GLY A 162 -43.56 -19.38 -52.83
CA GLY A 162 -43.84 -20.32 -53.90
C GLY A 162 -44.93 -19.84 -54.87
N PHE A 163 -45.47 -18.64 -54.66
CA PHE A 163 -46.43 -18.05 -55.59
C PHE A 163 -45.71 -17.53 -56.82
N GLU A 164 -46.25 -17.87 -57.98
CA GLU A 164 -45.88 -17.20 -59.21
C GLU A 164 -46.61 -15.86 -59.32
N PRO A 165 -45.96 -14.83 -59.88
CA PRO A 165 -46.65 -13.60 -60.22
C PRO A 165 -47.86 -13.89 -61.12
N PRO A 166 -49.02 -13.23 -60.93
CA PRO A 166 -50.18 -13.45 -61.77
C PRO A 166 -49.85 -13.12 -63.23
N GLY A 167 -50.25 -14.00 -64.14
CA GLY A 167 -50.14 -13.80 -65.58
C GLY A 167 -51.14 -12.78 -66.13
N ASP A 168 -51.08 -12.57 -67.44
CA ASP A 168 -52.02 -11.68 -68.12
C ASP A 168 -53.45 -12.21 -67.99
N ILE A 169 -54.41 -11.28 -67.86
CA ILE A 169 -55.83 -11.63 -67.71
C ILE A 169 -56.37 -12.03 -69.09
N ASP A 170 -56.89 -13.25 -69.18
CA ASP A 170 -57.49 -13.75 -70.41
C ASP A 170 -58.72 -12.93 -70.85
N PHE A 171 -58.95 -12.85 -72.16
CA PHE A 171 -60.12 -12.22 -72.72
C PHE A 171 -61.36 -13.13 -72.58
N GLU A 172 -62.39 -12.66 -71.88
CA GLU A 172 -63.66 -13.36 -71.74
C GLU A 172 -64.58 -13.10 -72.94
N ASP A 173 -64.67 -14.07 -73.86
CA ASP A 173 -65.60 -14.03 -75.00
C ASP A 173 -66.99 -14.58 -74.62
N PHE A 174 -67.93 -13.66 -74.37
CA PHE A 174 -69.30 -13.97 -73.98
C PHE A 174 -70.20 -14.45 -75.13
N THR A 175 -69.68 -14.59 -76.36
CA THR A 175 -70.48 -15.03 -77.51
C THR A 175 -70.60 -16.55 -77.65
N GLN A 176 -69.90 -17.34 -76.80
CA GLN A 176 -70.00 -18.81 -76.75
C GLN A 176 -70.95 -19.31 -75.64
N PRO A 177 -71.67 -20.44 -75.82
CA PRO A 177 -72.55 -21.00 -74.80
C PRO A 177 -71.75 -21.47 -73.57
N MET A 178 -72.06 -20.89 -72.40
CA MET A 178 -71.39 -21.08 -71.11
C MET A 178 -71.02 -22.55 -70.79
N LYS A 179 -69.74 -22.89 -70.87
CA LYS A 179 -69.20 -24.05 -70.15
C LYS A 179 -68.66 -23.57 -68.81
N ARG A 180 -69.29 -24.03 -67.71
CA ARG A 180 -68.78 -23.83 -66.36
C ARG A 180 -67.44 -24.55 -66.22
N THR A 181 -66.32 -23.83 -66.30
CA THR A 181 -65.04 -24.33 -65.81
C THR A 181 -64.93 -24.02 -64.32
N VAL A 182 -64.58 -25.05 -63.56
CA VAL A 182 -64.37 -24.98 -62.11
C VAL A 182 -63.12 -24.15 -61.87
N SER A 183 -63.22 -23.15 -60.99
CA SER A 183 -62.06 -22.40 -60.51
C SER A 183 -61.09 -23.38 -59.82
N GLU A 184 -59.91 -23.64 -60.42
CA GLU A 184 -58.83 -24.36 -59.76
C GLU A 184 -58.08 -23.46 -58.75
N SER A 185 -58.83 -22.85 -57.82
CA SER A 185 -58.26 -22.32 -56.59
C SER A 185 -58.69 -23.24 -55.45
N SER A 186 -58.09 -24.43 -55.41
CA SER A 186 -58.22 -25.33 -54.27
C SER A 186 -56.84 -25.78 -53.80
N LEU A 187 -56.46 -25.28 -52.63
CA LEU A 187 -55.32 -25.78 -51.86
C LEU A 187 -55.64 -27.23 -51.44
N SER A 188 -55.03 -28.19 -52.13
CA SER A 188 -54.97 -29.60 -51.71
C SER A 188 -53.52 -30.00 -51.62
N ASN A 189 -53.04 -30.25 -50.41
CA ASN A 189 -51.91 -31.16 -50.19
C ASN A 189 -52.25 -32.11 -49.04
N SER A 190 -52.16 -33.41 -49.34
CA SER A 190 -52.54 -34.55 -48.50
C SER A 190 -51.51 -34.86 -47.42
N ARG A 191 -51.99 -35.47 -46.33
CA ARG A 191 -51.21 -36.05 -45.21
C ARG A 191 -50.46 -37.31 -45.62
N GLY A 192 -49.23 -37.47 -45.13
CA GLY A 192 -48.54 -38.76 -44.94
C GLY A 192 -48.13 -38.91 -43.48
N ASP A 193 -48.63 -39.96 -42.82
CA ASP A 193 -48.38 -40.34 -41.43
C ASP A 193 -47.20 -41.32 -41.32
N GLY A 194 -46.46 -41.26 -40.22
CA GLY A 194 -45.24 -42.03 -39.97
C GLY A 194 -44.72 -41.85 -38.55
N LYS A 195 -45.50 -42.34 -37.58
CA LYS A 195 -45.22 -42.32 -36.15
C LYS A 195 -44.06 -43.26 -35.77
N SER A 196 -43.09 -42.78 -34.99
CA SER A 196 -42.45 -43.59 -33.93
C SER A 196 -42.29 -42.75 -32.66
N GLU A 197 -42.71 -43.36 -31.55
CA GLU A 197 -42.90 -42.78 -30.23
C GLU A 197 -41.73 -43.20 -29.33
N LEU A 198 -41.12 -42.26 -28.60
CA LEU A 198 -40.44 -42.55 -27.33
C LEU A 198 -40.57 -41.35 -26.38
N LYS A 199 -41.25 -41.62 -25.26
CA LYS A 199 -41.49 -40.77 -24.07
C LYS A 199 -40.14 -40.49 -23.36
N PHE A 200 -39.92 -39.41 -22.60
CA PHE A 200 -40.53 -39.13 -21.30
C PHE A 200 -40.07 -37.76 -20.71
N GLY A 201 -41.01 -37.01 -20.08
CA GLY A 201 -40.86 -36.05 -18.96
C GLY A 201 -40.15 -34.70 -19.21
N GLY A 202 -40.64 -33.52 -18.82
CA GLY A 202 -41.81 -33.10 -18.05
C GLY A 202 -41.53 -31.71 -17.39
N LYS A 203 -42.57 -30.84 -17.35
CA LYS A 203 -42.70 -29.54 -16.62
C LYS A 203 -42.07 -28.32 -17.33
N SER A 204 -42.70 -27.14 -17.47
CA SER A 204 -44.02 -26.61 -17.10
C SER A 204 -44.26 -25.28 -17.84
N LYS A 205 -45.53 -24.98 -18.16
CA LYS A 205 -46.14 -23.68 -18.51
C LYS A 205 -45.38 -22.49 -17.87
N GLY A 206 -45.17 -21.32 -18.48
CA GLY A 206 -45.80 -20.63 -19.60
C GLY A 206 -45.81 -19.13 -19.27
N LYS A 207 -45.69 -18.25 -20.27
CA LYS A 207 -46.33 -16.91 -20.37
C LYS A 207 -45.91 -16.16 -21.65
N LEU A 208 -46.72 -16.44 -22.65
CA LEU A 208 -47.29 -15.63 -23.73
C LEU A 208 -47.20 -14.07 -23.64
N TRP A 209 -46.49 -13.45 -24.60
CA TRP A 209 -46.79 -12.26 -25.47
C TRP A 209 -47.20 -10.87 -24.85
N PRO A 210 -47.59 -9.83 -25.66
CA PRO A 210 -46.85 -9.03 -26.67
C PRO A 210 -47.11 -7.49 -26.55
N PHE A 211 -46.37 -6.61 -27.22
CA PHE A 211 -46.96 -5.36 -27.77
C PHE A 211 -46.06 -4.74 -28.86
N ILE A 212 -46.51 -4.84 -30.12
CA ILE A 212 -46.10 -4.00 -31.24
C ILE A 212 -47.36 -3.29 -31.76
N LYS A 213 -47.29 -1.96 -31.85
CA LYS A 213 -48.12 -1.04 -32.66
C LYS A 213 -47.20 0.16 -32.97
N LYS A 214 -47.16 0.83 -34.11
CA LYS A 214 -47.75 0.75 -35.47
C LYS A 214 -46.95 1.82 -36.28
N ASN A 215 -46.64 1.55 -37.56
CA ASN A 215 -46.78 2.39 -38.77
C ASN A 215 -46.67 3.95 -38.64
N LYS A 216 -46.10 4.76 -39.54
CA LYS A 216 -45.62 4.68 -40.94
C LYS A 216 -45.04 6.08 -41.29
N LEU A 217 -44.21 6.13 -42.33
CA LEU A 217 -44.28 7.12 -43.44
C LEU A 217 -43.53 8.47 -43.34
N MET A 218 -42.71 8.68 -44.40
CA MET A 218 -42.20 9.93 -45.01
C MET A 218 -41.02 10.60 -44.31
N SER A 219 -39.85 10.58 -44.98
CA SER A 219 -39.35 11.66 -45.85
C SER A 219 -38.90 12.83 -44.97
N LEU A 220 -37.64 13.23 -44.99
CA LEU A 220 -37.15 14.12 -46.02
C LEU A 220 -35.62 14.02 -46.12
N LEU A 221 -35.14 13.82 -47.34
CA LEU A 221 -34.13 14.64 -48.00
C LEU A 221 -33.07 15.28 -47.08
N THR A 222 -31.84 14.76 -47.13
CA THR A 222 -30.61 15.53 -47.48
C THR A 222 -29.39 14.61 -47.41
N SER A 223 -28.68 14.51 -48.53
CA SER A 223 -27.27 14.13 -48.66
C SER A 223 -26.42 15.41 -48.49
N PRO A 224 -25.06 15.43 -48.51
CA PRO A 224 -24.00 14.62 -47.88
C PRO A 224 -22.95 15.51 -47.12
N HIS A 225 -21.87 14.90 -46.62
CA HIS A 225 -20.53 15.45 -46.30
C HIS A 225 -20.27 16.19 -44.97
N GLN A 226 -19.39 15.60 -44.12
CA GLN A 226 -18.00 16.05 -43.88
C GLN A 226 -17.26 15.09 -42.92
N PRO A 227 -15.94 14.87 -43.08
CA PRO A 227 -15.13 14.06 -42.16
C PRO A 227 -14.71 14.85 -40.91
N PRO A 228 -14.42 14.21 -39.77
CA PRO A 228 -13.84 14.89 -38.61
C PRO A 228 -12.36 15.26 -38.83
N PRO A 229 -11.86 16.37 -38.23
CA PRO A 229 -10.48 16.84 -38.37
C PRO A 229 -9.46 16.02 -37.55
N PRO A 230 -8.16 16.07 -37.89
CA PRO A 230 -7.10 15.30 -37.23
C PRO A 230 -6.71 15.87 -35.84
N PRO A 231 -6.10 15.06 -34.95
CA PRO A 231 -5.67 15.51 -33.63
C PRO A 231 -4.44 16.44 -33.72
N PRO A 232 -4.33 17.48 -32.88
CA PRO A 232 -3.13 18.28 -32.81
C PRO A 232 -2.00 17.54 -32.10
N ALA A 233 -0.80 17.78 -32.64
CA ALA A 233 0.46 17.17 -32.29
C ALA A 233 1.00 17.58 -30.91
N SER A 234 1.83 16.66 -30.42
CA SER A 234 2.94 16.77 -29.47
C SER A 234 3.49 18.18 -29.22
N ALA A 235 3.74 18.48 -27.94
CA ALA A 235 4.83 19.36 -27.54
C ALA A 235 5.44 18.84 -26.24
N SER A 236 6.67 18.33 -26.33
CA SER A 236 7.63 18.35 -25.22
C SER A 236 8.06 19.79 -24.94
N PRO A 237 8.57 20.07 -23.73
CA PRO A 237 9.85 20.77 -23.70
C PRO A 237 10.87 20.19 -22.71
N SER A 238 12.11 20.34 -23.18
CA SER A 238 13.44 20.18 -22.62
C SER A 238 13.70 20.46 -21.13
N ALA A 239 14.65 19.67 -20.62
CA ALA A 239 15.87 20.01 -19.88
C ALA A 239 15.80 20.96 -18.67
N VAL A 240 16.22 20.44 -17.50
CA VAL A 240 16.73 21.21 -16.36
C VAL A 240 18.02 20.56 -15.86
N PRO A 241 19.15 21.29 -15.75
CA PRO A 241 20.31 20.84 -15.00
C PRO A 241 20.30 21.51 -13.62
N ASN A 242 20.39 20.71 -12.55
CA ASN A 242 21.14 20.98 -11.31
C ASN A 242 20.64 20.05 -10.19
N GLY A 243 21.56 19.24 -9.65
CA GLY A 243 21.29 18.36 -8.52
C GLY A 243 21.16 19.12 -7.20
N PRO A 244 20.51 18.55 -6.17
CA PRO A 244 20.36 19.20 -4.88
C PRO A 244 21.67 19.15 -4.07
N GLN A 245 22.13 20.32 -3.62
CA GLN A 245 23.13 20.45 -2.55
C GLN A 245 22.58 19.81 -1.26
N SER A 246 23.35 18.92 -0.65
CA SER A 246 23.06 18.42 0.70
C SER A 246 23.24 19.55 1.75
N PRO A 247 22.33 19.69 2.74
CA PRO A 247 22.49 20.69 3.79
C PRO A 247 23.69 20.37 4.68
N LYS A 248 24.53 21.37 4.94
CA LYS A 248 25.59 21.30 5.96
C LYS A 248 24.94 21.22 7.35
N GLN A 249 24.91 20.03 7.97
CA GLN A 249 24.51 19.87 9.37
C GLN A 249 25.67 20.20 10.31
N GLN A 250 25.36 20.89 11.41
CA GLN A 250 26.30 21.13 12.52
C GLN A 250 26.76 19.80 13.12
N LYS A 251 28.06 19.73 13.51
CA LYS A 251 28.66 18.58 14.20
C LYS A 251 28.11 18.49 15.62
N GLU A 252 27.00 17.78 15.80
CA GLU A 252 26.58 17.29 17.12
C GLU A 252 27.44 16.09 17.54
N PRO A 253 27.67 15.87 18.84
CA PRO A 253 28.35 14.68 19.32
C PRO A 253 27.62 13.42 18.83
N LEU A 254 28.37 12.45 18.30
CA LEU A 254 27.82 11.23 17.70
C LEU A 254 26.80 10.53 18.61
N SER A 255 27.02 10.56 19.93
CA SER A 255 26.11 10.03 20.95
C SER A 255 24.68 10.57 20.83
N HIS A 256 24.49 11.85 20.52
CA HIS A 256 23.17 12.46 20.38
C HIS A 256 22.44 11.96 19.13
N ARG A 257 23.12 11.92 17.98
CA ARG A 257 22.56 11.33 16.75
C ARG A 257 22.20 9.86 16.92
N PHE A 258 23.05 9.10 17.63
CA PHE A 258 22.77 7.70 17.92
C PHE A 258 21.53 7.54 18.82
N ASN A 259 21.38 8.40 19.83
CA ASN A 259 20.24 8.33 20.74
C ASN A 259 18.93 8.69 20.01
N GLU A 260 18.94 9.71 19.16
CA GLU A 260 17.81 10.05 18.30
C GLU A 260 17.44 8.89 17.37
N PHE A 261 18.42 8.27 16.70
CA PHE A 261 18.18 7.11 15.84
C PHE A 261 17.55 5.93 16.61
N MET A 262 18.06 5.59 17.79
CA MET A 262 17.60 4.44 18.58
C MET A 262 16.22 4.65 19.25
N THR A 263 15.86 5.91 19.49
CA THR A 263 14.57 6.30 20.09
C THR A 263 13.52 6.66 19.05
N SER A 264 13.94 6.96 17.81
CA SER A 264 13.03 7.25 16.71
C SER A 264 12.13 6.05 16.38
N LYS A 265 10.83 6.32 16.23
CA LYS A 265 9.91 5.36 15.62
C LYS A 265 10.09 5.44 14.10
N PRO A 266 10.21 4.31 13.37
CA PRO A 266 10.28 4.34 11.91
C PRO A 266 9.03 5.03 11.35
N LYS A 267 9.18 6.27 10.86
CA LYS A 267 8.13 7.00 10.14
C LYS A 267 8.29 6.69 8.66
N ILE A 268 7.90 5.49 8.25
CA ILE A 268 7.78 5.18 6.82
C ILE A 268 6.49 5.84 6.32
N HIS A 269 6.61 7.05 5.78
CA HIS A 269 5.48 7.78 5.19
C HIS A 269 5.01 7.17 3.85
N CYS A 270 5.83 6.30 3.24
CA CYS A 270 5.59 5.75 1.90
C CYS A 270 4.47 4.68 1.83
N PHE A 271 4.00 4.14 2.96
CA PHE A 271 2.98 3.07 2.95
C PHE A 271 1.69 3.41 3.71
N ARG A 272 1.44 4.68 4.08
CA ARG A 272 0.17 5.05 4.73
C ARG A 272 -1.04 4.87 3.81
N SER A 273 -0.84 4.84 2.48
CA SER A 273 -1.88 4.52 1.50
C SER A 273 -2.09 3.03 1.26
N LEU A 274 -1.23 2.14 1.77
CA LEU A 274 -1.45 0.69 1.68
C LEU A 274 -1.95 0.15 3.01
N LYS A 275 -3.04 0.76 3.51
CA LYS A 275 -3.85 0.13 4.55
C LYS A 275 -4.44 -1.12 3.89
N ARG A 276 -3.94 -2.27 4.34
CA ARG A 276 -4.44 -3.61 4.08
C ARG A 276 -5.98 -3.57 4.19
N GLY A 277 -6.66 -3.52 3.04
CA GLY A 277 -8.10 -3.74 2.94
C GLY A 277 -8.35 -5.23 3.13
N GLY A 278 -8.85 -5.58 4.30
CA GLY A 278 -9.25 -6.94 4.68
C GLY A 278 -9.55 -6.93 6.18
N ALA A 279 -10.77 -7.19 6.67
CA ALA A 279 -11.86 -7.95 6.10
C ALA A 279 -13.23 -7.45 6.61
N GLY A 280 -14.20 -7.39 5.70
CA GLY A 280 -15.62 -7.13 5.96
C GLY A 280 -16.24 -6.42 4.75
N PRO A 281 -17.40 -6.84 4.22
CA PRO A 281 -18.02 -6.20 3.06
C PRO A 281 -18.41 -4.76 3.42
N GLU A 282 -17.62 -3.79 2.95
CA GLU A 282 -17.77 -2.37 3.28
C GLU A 282 -19.04 -1.75 2.69
N ASP A 283 -19.70 -2.47 1.78
CA ASP A 283 -20.85 -2.02 1.01
C ASP A 283 -22.17 -2.22 1.79
N PHE A 284 -22.08 -2.82 2.98
CA PHE A 284 -23.22 -3.18 3.84
C PHE A 284 -24.34 -3.88 3.04
N SER A 285 -23.95 -4.67 2.04
CA SER A 285 -24.82 -5.31 1.05
C SER A 285 -25.78 -6.34 1.67
N ASN A 286 -25.48 -6.77 2.89
CA ASN A 286 -26.29 -7.69 3.68
C ASN A 286 -27.38 -7.01 4.53
N LEU A 287 -27.49 -5.68 4.51
CA LEU A 287 -28.49 -4.93 5.29
C LEU A 287 -29.64 -4.44 4.40
N PRO A 288 -30.87 -4.30 4.97
CA PRO A 288 -31.99 -3.62 4.31
C PRO A 288 -31.60 -2.20 3.83
N PRO A 289 -32.18 -1.68 2.74
CA PRO A 289 -31.75 -0.43 2.10
C PRO A 289 -31.62 0.78 3.04
N GLU A 290 -32.57 0.95 3.95
CA GLU A 290 -32.55 2.06 4.93
C GLU A 290 -31.42 1.93 5.97
N GLN A 291 -31.12 0.71 6.42
CA GLN A 291 -30.01 0.47 7.35
C GLN A 291 -28.65 0.62 6.66
N ARG A 292 -28.55 0.17 5.40
CA ARG A 292 -27.36 0.36 4.55
C ARG A 292 -27.06 1.84 4.37
N ARG A 293 -28.06 2.63 3.97
CA ARG A 293 -27.94 4.07 3.78
C ARG A 293 -27.48 4.78 5.05
N LYS A 294 -28.05 4.43 6.21
CA LYS A 294 -27.67 5.00 7.50
C LYS A 294 -26.22 4.70 7.88
N LYS A 295 -25.75 3.46 7.68
CA LYS A 295 -24.36 3.09 7.98
C LYS A 295 -23.35 3.71 7.01
N LEU A 296 -23.69 3.82 5.73
CA LEU A 296 -22.86 4.51 4.75
C LEU A 296 -22.74 6.00 5.07
N GLN A 297 -23.85 6.66 5.42
CA GLN A 297 -23.84 8.07 5.81
C GLN A 297 -22.95 8.31 7.05
N GLN A 298 -23.06 7.45 8.06
CA GLN A 298 -22.21 7.54 9.25
C GLN A 298 -20.72 7.41 8.91
N LYS A 299 -20.36 6.53 7.98
CA LYS A 299 -18.97 6.35 7.53
C LYS A 299 -18.45 7.56 6.74
N VAL A 300 -19.31 8.21 5.95
CA VAL A 300 -19.01 9.48 5.27
C VAL A 300 -18.75 10.59 6.29
N ASP A 301 -19.58 10.69 7.33
CA ASP A 301 -19.44 11.72 8.36
C ASP A 301 -18.15 11.52 9.19
N GLU A 302 -17.79 10.27 9.50
CA GLU A 302 -16.52 9.93 10.16
C GLU A 302 -15.30 10.31 9.30
N LEU A 303 -15.34 10.01 8.00
CA LEU A 303 -14.25 10.37 7.07
C LEU A 303 -14.11 11.88 6.94
N ASN A 304 -15.21 12.63 6.81
CA ASN A 304 -15.17 14.09 6.76
C ASN A 304 -14.60 14.68 8.05
N LYS A 305 -14.92 14.11 9.22
CA LYS A 305 -14.36 14.54 10.51
C LYS A 305 -12.86 14.31 10.59
N ASP A 306 -12.36 13.19 10.06
CA ASP A 306 -10.93 12.90 10.05
C ASP A 306 -10.16 13.74 9.02
N ILE A 307 -10.77 14.07 7.87
CA ILE A 307 -10.25 15.03 6.90
C ILE A 307 -10.09 16.42 7.54
N GLN A 308 -11.10 16.89 8.27
CA GLN A 308 -11.06 18.19 8.95
C GLN A 308 -9.95 18.23 10.01
N LYS A 309 -9.79 17.17 10.82
CA LYS A 309 -8.69 17.08 11.79
C LYS A 309 -7.30 17.10 11.14
N GLU A 310 -7.14 16.50 9.95
CA GLU A 310 -5.88 16.56 9.22
C GLU A 310 -5.61 17.94 8.61
N MET A 311 -6.65 18.69 8.23
CA MET A 311 -6.51 20.10 7.81
C MET A 311 -6.11 21.01 8.97
N ASP A 312 -6.71 20.84 10.15
CA ASP A 312 -6.43 21.68 11.34
C ASP A 312 -5.05 21.41 11.97
N GLN A 313 -4.36 20.32 11.59
CA GLN A 313 -3.01 19.95 12.05
C GLN A 313 -1.89 20.37 11.09
N ARG A 314 -2.20 21.01 9.95
CA ARG A 314 -1.22 21.59 9.02
C ARG A 314 -1.01 23.07 9.29
#